data_AF-A0A1E5BCK7-F1
#
_entry.id   AF-A0A1E5BCK7-F1
#
_cell.length_a   1.000
_cell.length_b   1.000
_cell.length_c   1.000
_cell.angle_alpha   90.00
_cell.angle_beta   90.00
_cell.angle_gamma   90.00
#
_symmetry.space_group_name_H-M   'P 1'
#
loop_
_entity.id
_entity.type
_entity.pdbx_description
1 polymer ?
#
loop_
_entity_poly.entity_id
_entity_poly.type
_entity_poly.pdbx_seq_one_letter_code
_entity_poly.pdbx_strand_id
1 'polypeptide(L)'
;MGGVTNNLFSLTVEDCHLKRTLDNVEEKLFHRTSAPDESLLNSLYPIIEQKIINNNLIVDTTPLIYQRYLPWMLFERKTKSYFWEGLLTIEGAWSQIYQMLLARMDALTIHILVSEVQSNSYGLTGDSFAKIVNDIEKLTSNVHPQRWSQIRLMMEKRQDDSNITGGWSRVVLASRANAILTTFSIFRSATHEQNADDQKSKSLNSERNEFWRQYFINGKVPYAWLVVPSEGDVTSKYGNVISINEPLEKGMALCFQVGDYLVMEKSVLNGVIVSDLPKGSEDIKQAIKTMYNESPLIKHKFSGHGYWQYRTSSYLKKSTQFMPRRSEYLK
;
A
#
# COMPACT_ATOMS: atom_id res chain seq x y z
N MET A 1 -53.08 27.31 -35.99
CA MET A 1 -51.75 27.39 -36.64
C MET A 1 -51.04 28.62 -36.10
N GLY A 2 -49.74 28.48 -35.79
CA GLY A 2 -48.82 29.53 -35.33
C GLY A 2 -48.98 29.84 -33.83
N GLY A 3 -48.02 29.64 -32.93
CA GLY A 3 -46.57 29.48 -33.09
C GLY A 3 -45.92 30.36 -32.01
N VAL A 4 -45.78 29.83 -30.79
CA VAL A 4 -45.08 30.52 -29.69
C VAL A 4 -43.59 30.20 -29.84
N THR A 5 -42.79 31.17 -30.27
CA THR A 5 -41.33 31.03 -30.36
C THR A 5 -40.67 31.35 -29.03
N ASN A 6 -39.86 30.39 -28.58
CA ASN A 6 -38.98 30.41 -27.42
C ASN A 6 -38.05 31.63 -27.37
N ASN A 7 -38.03 32.32 -26.22
CA ASN A 7 -36.88 33.12 -25.80
C ASN A 7 -35.94 32.21 -24.99
N LEU A 8 -34.89 31.69 -25.65
CA LEU A 8 -33.80 30.97 -24.99
C LEU A 8 -32.47 31.58 -25.45
N PHE A 9 -31.76 32.15 -24.46
CA PHE A 9 -30.32 32.41 -24.40
C PHE A 9 -29.66 33.22 -25.53
N SER A 10 -29.49 34.53 -25.30
CA SER A 10 -28.35 35.27 -25.84
C SER A 10 -27.21 35.27 -24.80
N LEU A 11 -26.41 34.20 -24.75
CA LEU A 11 -25.05 34.31 -24.20
C LEU A 11 -24.27 35.16 -25.20
N THR A 12 -23.81 36.33 -24.77
CA THR A 12 -23.04 37.22 -25.63
C THR A 12 -21.68 36.58 -25.93
N VAL A 13 -21.11 36.91 -27.09
CA VAL A 13 -19.80 36.39 -27.53
C VAL A 13 -18.69 36.69 -26.51
N GLU A 14 -18.85 37.75 -25.71
CA GLU A 14 -17.98 38.09 -24.59
C GLU A 14 -18.04 37.07 -23.44
N ASP A 15 -19.22 36.54 -23.09
CA ASP A 15 -19.37 35.49 -22.06
C ASP A 15 -18.71 34.18 -22.50
N CYS A 16 -18.81 33.84 -23.78
CA CYS A 16 -18.12 32.68 -24.36
C CYS A 16 -16.60 32.86 -24.40
N HIS A 17 -16.11 34.08 -24.62
CA HIS A 17 -14.68 34.38 -24.56
C HIS A 17 -14.15 34.40 -23.12
N LEU A 18 -14.89 34.95 -22.16
CA LEU A 18 -14.50 34.94 -20.75
C LEU A 18 -14.44 33.50 -20.22
N LYS A 19 -15.44 32.68 -20.57
CA LYS A 19 -15.50 31.26 -20.20
C LYS A 19 -14.37 30.45 -20.84
N ARG A 20 -14.10 30.63 -22.14
CA ARG A 20 -12.94 29.99 -22.80
C ARG A 20 -11.60 30.47 -22.26
N THR A 21 -11.50 31.72 -21.80
CA THR A 21 -10.28 32.25 -21.18
C THR A 21 -10.08 31.66 -19.79
N LEU A 22 -11.14 31.56 -18.99
CA LEU A 22 -11.13 30.88 -17.68
C LEU A 22 -10.83 29.38 -17.84
N ASP A 23 -11.46 28.70 -18.78
CA ASP A 23 -11.20 27.28 -19.07
C ASP A 23 -9.75 27.06 -19.55
N ASN A 24 -9.19 27.97 -20.36
CA ASN A 24 -7.77 27.92 -20.78
C ASN A 24 -6.79 28.26 -19.65
N VAL A 25 -7.15 29.17 -18.74
CA VAL A 25 -6.33 29.52 -17.58
C VAL A 25 -6.35 28.38 -16.57
N GLU A 26 -7.50 27.73 -16.37
CA GLU A 26 -7.62 26.50 -15.59
C GLU A 26 -6.85 25.36 -16.25
N GLU A 27 -7.03 25.08 -17.54
CA GLU A 27 -6.22 24.10 -18.28
C GLU A 27 -4.73 24.40 -18.12
N LYS A 28 -4.28 25.65 -18.25
CA LYS A 28 -2.86 26.00 -18.08
C LYS A 28 -2.39 25.91 -16.63
N LEU A 29 -3.24 26.18 -15.64
CA LEU A 29 -2.91 26.04 -14.21
C LEU A 29 -2.87 24.57 -13.77
N PHE A 30 -3.72 23.71 -14.34
CA PHE A 30 -3.82 22.28 -14.01
C PHE A 30 -2.91 21.41 -14.88
N HIS A 31 -2.63 21.77 -16.14
CA HIS A 31 -1.68 21.07 -17.00
C HIS A 31 -0.22 21.54 -16.82
N ARG A 32 0.03 22.68 -16.17
CA ARG A 32 1.38 23.12 -15.74
C ARG A 32 1.64 22.99 -14.24
N THR A 33 0.88 22.19 -13.50
CA THR A 33 1.42 21.64 -12.24
C THR A 33 2.32 20.47 -12.60
N SER A 34 3.55 20.78 -13.01
CA SER A 34 4.64 19.83 -12.87
C SER A 34 4.61 19.28 -11.44
N ALA A 35 4.76 17.96 -11.29
CA ALA A 35 4.92 17.35 -9.97
C ALA A 35 5.94 18.18 -9.17
N PRO A 36 5.70 18.43 -7.87
CA PRO A 36 6.61 19.25 -7.08
C PRO A 36 8.04 18.71 -7.15
N ASP A 37 9.00 19.63 -7.22
CA ASP A 37 10.40 19.29 -7.16
C ASP A 37 10.69 18.55 -5.85
N GLU A 38 11.60 17.56 -5.92
CA GLU A 38 11.94 16.72 -4.79
C GLU A 38 12.44 17.57 -3.59
N SER A 39 13.25 18.59 -3.85
CA SER A 39 13.75 19.52 -2.82
C SER A 39 12.61 20.21 -2.05
N LEU A 40 11.53 20.59 -2.76
CA LEU A 40 10.37 21.21 -2.13
C LEU A 40 9.66 20.21 -1.21
N LEU A 41 9.39 18.99 -1.70
CA LEU A 41 8.80 17.94 -0.85
C LEU A 41 9.69 17.67 0.38
N ASN A 42 11.03 17.74 0.23
CA ASN A 42 11.97 17.51 1.33
C ASN A 42 11.86 18.54 2.43
N SER A 43 11.63 19.79 2.06
CA SER A 43 11.42 20.85 3.04
C SER A 43 10.05 20.76 3.74
N LEU A 44 9.02 20.26 3.06
CA LEU A 44 7.64 20.27 3.57
C LEU A 44 7.30 19.05 4.42
N TYR A 45 7.84 17.87 4.06
CA TYR A 45 7.49 16.59 4.68
C TYR A 45 7.68 16.58 6.21
N PRO A 46 8.85 16.96 6.78
CA PRO A 46 9.07 16.88 8.22
C PRO A 46 8.10 17.75 9.03
N ILE A 47 7.67 18.89 8.47
CA ILE A 47 6.76 19.82 9.13
C ILE A 47 5.35 19.22 9.21
N ILE A 48 4.92 18.53 8.14
CA ILE A 48 3.60 17.89 8.10
C ILE A 48 3.57 16.62 8.93
N GLU A 49 4.63 15.81 8.85
CA GLU A 49 4.84 14.67 9.74
C GLU A 49 4.71 15.09 11.21
N GLN A 50 5.43 16.15 11.63
CA GLN A 50 5.33 16.67 13.00
C GLN A 50 3.92 17.15 13.35
N LYS A 51 3.20 17.78 12.41
CA LYS A 51 1.79 18.17 12.64
C LYS A 51 0.89 16.96 12.84
N ILE A 52 1.08 15.90 12.08
CA ILE A 52 0.31 14.64 12.21
C ILE A 52 0.61 13.97 13.55
N ILE A 53 1.88 13.83 13.90
CA ILE A 53 2.33 13.24 15.18
C ILE A 53 1.74 14.02 16.37
N ASN A 54 1.70 15.34 16.28
CA ASN A 54 1.12 16.20 17.32
C ASN A 54 -0.42 16.32 17.24
N ASN A 55 -1.07 15.55 16.37
CA ASN A 55 -2.52 15.58 16.13
C ASN A 55 -3.08 16.99 15.85
N ASN A 56 -2.34 17.79 15.09
CA ASN A 56 -2.61 19.20 14.81
C ASN A 56 -2.55 19.52 13.30
N LEU A 57 -2.84 18.53 12.45
CA LEU A 57 -3.04 18.75 11.03
C LEU A 57 -4.49 19.22 10.78
N ILE A 58 -4.70 20.54 10.85
CA ILE A 58 -6.01 21.19 10.69
C ILE A 58 -5.95 22.19 9.54
N VAL A 59 -7.03 22.32 8.78
CA VAL A 59 -7.14 23.19 7.58
C VAL A 59 -6.82 24.65 7.92
N ASP A 60 -7.39 25.18 9.01
CA ASP A 60 -7.29 26.61 9.32
C ASP A 60 -5.87 27.04 9.73
N THR A 61 -5.09 26.13 10.31
CA THR A 61 -3.74 26.42 10.86
C THR A 61 -2.60 25.93 9.96
N THR A 62 -2.91 25.22 8.88
CA THR A 62 -1.92 24.66 7.98
C THR A 62 -1.79 25.56 6.76
N PRO A 63 -0.60 26.12 6.44
CA PRO A 63 -0.48 27.00 5.28
C PRO A 63 -0.82 26.30 3.96
N LEU A 64 -1.37 27.06 3.00
CA LEU A 64 -1.89 26.53 1.73
C LEU A 64 -0.88 25.70 0.93
N ILE A 65 0.41 26.06 1.02
CA ILE A 65 1.48 25.31 0.35
C ILE A 65 1.53 23.85 0.83
N TYR A 66 1.40 23.61 2.13
CA TYR A 66 1.39 22.26 2.68
C TYR A 66 0.12 21.51 2.31
N GLN A 67 -1.03 22.17 2.36
CA GLN A 67 -2.32 21.58 1.97
C GLN A 67 -2.28 21.12 0.50
N ARG A 68 -1.74 21.97 -0.39
CA ARG A 68 -1.63 21.71 -1.83
C ARG A 68 -0.75 20.50 -2.15
N TYR A 69 0.37 20.36 -1.46
CA TYR A 69 1.34 19.30 -1.73
C TYR A 69 1.15 18.05 -0.88
N LEU A 70 0.20 18.06 0.07
CA LEU A 70 -0.12 16.90 0.90
C LEU A 70 -0.32 15.61 0.08
N PRO A 71 -1.12 15.57 -1.01
CA PRO A 71 -1.38 14.33 -1.74
C PRO A 71 -0.11 13.65 -2.27
N TRP A 72 0.93 14.43 -2.57
CA TRP A 72 2.23 13.94 -3.05
C TRP A 72 3.12 13.38 -1.93
N MET A 73 2.87 13.77 -0.68
CA MET A 73 3.63 13.31 0.50
C MET A 73 2.99 12.07 1.16
N LEU A 74 1.75 11.71 0.79
CA LEU A 74 1.04 10.58 1.39
C LEU A 74 1.69 9.24 1.09
N PHE A 75 2.21 9.09 -0.12
CA PHE A 75 2.71 7.82 -0.62
C PHE A 75 4.23 7.82 -0.62
N GLU A 76 4.78 6.62 -0.39
CA GLU A 76 6.22 6.38 -0.44
C GLU A 76 6.77 6.77 -1.82
N ARG A 77 7.89 7.50 -1.85
CA ARG A 77 8.59 7.82 -3.09
C ARG A 77 10.02 7.31 -3.04
N LYS A 78 10.34 6.44 -4.00
CA LYS A 78 11.70 6.00 -4.29
C LYS A 78 12.37 7.03 -5.19
N THR A 79 13.16 7.95 -4.62
CA THR A 79 14.05 8.80 -5.42
C THR A 79 15.50 8.30 -5.34
N LYS A 80 16.38 8.85 -6.18
CA LYS A 80 17.78 8.42 -6.29
C LYS A 80 18.64 8.79 -5.07
N SER A 81 18.16 9.69 -4.20
CA SER A 81 18.96 10.24 -3.10
C SER A 81 18.35 10.07 -1.71
N TYR A 82 17.02 10.00 -1.59
CA TYR A 82 16.35 9.88 -0.29
C TYR A 82 15.11 9.01 -0.39
N PHE A 83 14.85 8.23 0.65
CA PHE A 83 13.62 7.50 0.82
C PHE A 83 12.94 8.10 2.05
N TRP A 84 11.83 8.80 1.86
CA TRP A 84 10.89 8.99 2.96
C TRP A 84 9.77 7.97 2.84
N GLU A 85 9.39 7.47 4.00
CA GLU A 85 8.15 6.74 4.16
C GLU A 85 6.99 7.67 3.83
N GLY A 86 5.96 7.17 3.16
CA GLY A 86 4.77 7.99 2.92
C GLY A 86 4.09 8.33 4.25
N LEU A 87 3.48 9.52 4.36
CA LEU A 87 2.76 9.93 5.59
C LEU A 87 1.68 8.92 6.04
N LEU A 88 1.22 8.04 5.14
CA LEU A 88 0.29 6.97 5.46
C LEU A 88 0.86 5.89 6.39
N THR A 89 2.18 5.79 6.60
CA THR A 89 2.78 4.84 7.54
C THR A 89 2.51 5.22 8.99
N ILE A 90 2.26 6.50 9.28
CA ILE A 90 2.02 7.01 10.63
C ILE A 90 0.62 6.55 11.11
N GLU A 91 0.58 5.91 12.27
CA GLU A 91 -0.66 5.41 12.88
C GLU A 91 -1.66 6.56 13.11
N GLY A 92 -2.90 6.39 12.65
CA GLY A 92 -3.98 7.36 12.80
C GLY A 92 -3.87 8.61 11.92
N ALA A 93 -2.84 8.71 11.08
CA ALA A 93 -2.63 9.86 10.20
C ALA A 93 -3.77 10.06 9.21
N TRP A 94 -4.35 8.96 8.68
CA TRP A 94 -5.36 9.05 7.63
C TRP A 94 -6.58 9.84 8.10
N SER A 95 -6.97 9.73 9.36
CA SER A 95 -8.14 10.44 9.88
C SER A 95 -7.98 11.96 9.77
N GLN A 96 -6.80 12.49 10.14
CA GLN A 96 -6.52 13.93 10.06
C GLN A 96 -6.38 14.38 8.59
N ILE A 97 -5.65 13.60 7.79
CA ILE A 97 -5.45 13.84 6.36
C ILE A 97 -6.78 13.88 5.62
N TYR A 98 -7.67 12.92 5.87
CA TYR A 98 -8.98 12.83 5.23
C TYR A 98 -9.85 14.06 5.52
N GLN A 99 -9.86 14.55 6.77
CA GLN A 99 -10.57 15.79 7.12
C GLN A 99 -10.02 17.01 6.38
N MET A 100 -8.68 17.10 6.25
CA MET A 100 -8.06 18.18 5.50
C MET A 100 -8.38 18.10 4.00
N LEU A 101 -8.38 16.89 3.43
CA LEU A 101 -8.74 16.67 2.03
C LEU A 101 -10.22 17.00 1.77
N LEU A 102 -11.14 16.62 2.67
CA LEU A 102 -12.57 16.94 2.55
C LEU A 102 -12.83 18.45 2.42
N ALA A 103 -12.11 19.27 3.19
CA ALA A 103 -12.30 20.71 3.20
C ALA A 103 -11.75 21.44 1.96
N ARG A 104 -10.81 20.82 1.23
CA ARG A 104 -9.99 21.48 0.21
C ARG A 104 -9.84 20.69 -1.09
N MET A 105 -10.77 19.79 -1.34
CA MET A 105 -10.67 18.86 -2.44
C MET A 105 -10.79 19.54 -3.81
N ASP A 106 -9.84 19.26 -4.69
CA ASP A 106 -9.88 19.61 -6.10
C ASP A 106 -9.64 18.37 -6.99
N ALA A 107 -9.85 18.53 -8.30
CA ALA A 107 -9.73 17.43 -9.26
C ALA A 107 -8.29 16.89 -9.37
N LEU A 108 -7.28 17.75 -9.20
CA LEU A 108 -5.86 17.36 -9.26
C LEU A 108 -5.51 16.49 -8.05
N THR A 109 -5.95 16.89 -6.87
CA THR A 109 -5.80 16.15 -5.61
C THR A 109 -6.37 14.74 -5.76
N ILE A 110 -7.59 14.62 -6.27
CA ILE A 110 -8.22 13.30 -6.48
C ILE A 110 -7.49 12.49 -7.54
N HIS A 111 -7.06 13.12 -8.63
CA HIS A 111 -6.28 12.44 -9.65
C HIS A 111 -4.99 11.83 -9.07
N ILE A 112 -4.25 12.59 -8.26
CA ILE A 112 -3.04 12.11 -7.56
C ILE A 112 -3.40 10.95 -6.64
N LEU A 113 -4.43 11.10 -5.79
CA LEU A 113 -4.84 10.06 -4.84
C LEU A 113 -5.20 8.75 -5.53
N VAL A 114 -6.04 8.78 -6.57
CA VAL A 114 -6.48 7.58 -7.31
C VAL A 114 -5.32 6.93 -8.06
N SER A 115 -4.42 7.73 -8.65
CA SER A 115 -3.26 7.21 -9.37
C SER A 115 -2.24 6.58 -8.43
N GLU A 116 -1.87 7.28 -7.36
CA GLU A 116 -0.79 6.90 -6.46
C GLU A 116 -1.19 5.80 -5.48
N VAL A 117 -2.43 5.77 -4.97
CA VAL A 117 -2.88 4.70 -4.05
C VAL A 117 -2.87 3.33 -4.72
N GLN A 118 -3.11 3.28 -6.02
CA GLN A 118 -3.07 2.04 -6.77
C GLN A 118 -1.61 1.62 -7.07
N SER A 119 -0.75 2.57 -7.45
CA SER A 119 0.68 2.33 -7.66
C SER A 119 1.40 1.91 -6.39
N ASN A 120 0.97 2.45 -5.24
CA ASN A 120 1.52 2.18 -3.90
C ASN A 120 0.63 1.23 -3.08
N SER A 121 -0.18 0.41 -3.74
CA SER A 121 -1.11 -0.51 -3.07
C SER A 121 -0.44 -1.52 -2.14
N TYR A 122 0.88 -1.65 -2.21
CA TYR A 122 1.70 -2.57 -1.41
C TYR A 122 2.48 -1.89 -0.28
N GLY A 123 2.48 -0.55 -0.22
CA GLY A 123 3.19 0.22 0.80
C GLY A 123 2.49 0.16 2.16
N LEU A 124 3.27 0.09 3.24
CA LEU A 124 2.77 0.10 4.61
C LEU A 124 1.80 1.27 4.85
N THR A 125 0.74 1.00 5.60
CA THR A 125 -0.16 2.05 6.09
C THR A 125 -0.47 1.81 7.55
N GLY A 126 -0.40 2.85 8.38
CA GLY A 126 -0.77 2.83 9.80
C GLY A 126 -2.29 2.74 10.01
N ASP A 127 -3.08 3.15 9.02
CA ASP A 127 -4.52 2.94 8.97
C ASP A 127 -4.90 1.76 8.04
N SER A 128 -6.13 1.27 8.15
CA SER A 128 -6.65 0.24 7.24
C SER A 128 -6.62 0.72 5.78
N PHE A 129 -5.89 0.02 4.91
CA PHE A 129 -5.86 0.35 3.48
C PHE A 129 -7.25 0.29 2.83
N ALA A 130 -8.13 -0.62 3.27
CA ALA A 130 -9.51 -0.67 2.81
C ALA A 130 -10.29 0.61 3.16
N LYS A 131 -10.08 1.14 4.37
CA LYS A 131 -10.64 2.43 4.78
C LYS A 131 -10.11 3.56 3.88
N ILE A 132 -8.80 3.64 3.67
CA ILE A 132 -8.16 4.65 2.81
C ILE A 132 -8.76 4.64 1.39
N VAL A 133 -8.81 3.46 0.75
CA VAL A 133 -9.34 3.30 -0.60
C VAL A 133 -10.82 3.70 -0.68
N ASN A 134 -11.65 3.24 0.26
CA ASN A 134 -13.06 3.58 0.31
C ASN A 134 -13.29 5.08 0.55
N ASP A 135 -12.46 5.70 1.38
CA ASP A 135 -12.55 7.13 1.66
C ASP A 135 -12.09 7.96 0.47
N ILE A 136 -11.05 7.54 -0.28
CA ILE A 136 -10.69 8.14 -1.57
C ILE A 136 -11.85 8.03 -2.56
N GLU A 137 -12.48 6.85 -2.68
CA GLU A 137 -13.66 6.67 -3.53
C GLU A 137 -14.81 7.61 -3.11
N LYS A 138 -15.05 7.82 -1.82
CA LYS A 138 -16.04 8.81 -1.36
C LYS A 138 -15.63 10.24 -1.71
N LEU A 139 -14.37 10.62 -1.51
CA LEU A 139 -13.88 11.95 -1.89
C LEU A 139 -14.18 12.22 -3.37
N THR A 140 -13.99 11.21 -4.22
CA THR A 140 -14.22 11.34 -5.65
C THR A 140 -15.65 11.78 -6.01
N SER A 141 -16.66 11.35 -5.23
CA SER A 141 -18.06 11.73 -5.44
C SER A 141 -18.40 13.20 -5.16
N ASN A 142 -17.51 13.92 -4.44
CA ASN A 142 -17.69 15.32 -4.10
C ASN A 142 -17.08 16.28 -5.15
N VAL A 143 -16.48 15.78 -6.24
CA VAL A 143 -15.85 16.59 -7.29
C VAL A 143 -16.88 16.99 -8.36
N HIS A 144 -16.81 18.22 -8.86
CA HIS A 144 -17.73 18.73 -9.87
C HIS A 144 -17.80 17.81 -11.13
N PRO A 145 -19.01 17.46 -11.63
CA PRO A 145 -19.21 16.45 -12.67
C PRO A 145 -18.45 16.64 -14.00
N GLN A 146 -18.07 17.87 -14.35
CA GLN A 146 -17.32 18.14 -15.58
C GLN A 146 -15.83 17.77 -15.46
N ARG A 147 -15.23 18.03 -14.28
CA ARG A 147 -13.85 17.61 -13.95
C ARG A 147 -13.75 16.14 -13.58
N TRP A 148 -14.89 15.54 -13.25
CA TRP A 148 -15.08 14.13 -12.92
C TRP A 148 -14.82 13.18 -14.11
N SER A 149 -15.07 13.63 -15.34
CA SER A 149 -15.02 12.80 -16.54
C SER A 149 -13.68 12.06 -16.73
N GLN A 150 -12.54 12.74 -16.57
CA GLN A 150 -11.21 12.13 -16.72
C GLN A 150 -10.86 11.16 -15.58
N ILE A 151 -11.22 11.51 -14.34
CA ILE A 151 -10.96 10.68 -13.16
C ILE A 151 -11.81 9.40 -13.23
N ARG A 152 -13.08 9.55 -13.60
CA ARG A 152 -14.00 8.45 -13.83
C ARG A 152 -13.52 7.52 -14.93
N LEU A 153 -13.11 8.04 -16.08
CA LEU A 153 -12.55 7.23 -17.17
C LEU A 153 -11.29 6.46 -16.73
N MET A 154 -10.45 7.05 -15.88
CA MET A 154 -9.28 6.36 -15.32
C MET A 154 -9.69 5.23 -14.38
N MET A 155 -10.69 5.45 -13.54
CA MET A 155 -11.23 4.43 -12.63
C MET A 155 -11.92 3.29 -13.40
N GLU A 156 -12.73 3.61 -14.40
CA GLU A 156 -13.47 2.67 -15.27
C GLU A 156 -12.51 1.85 -16.13
N LYS A 157 -11.54 2.48 -16.82
CA LYS A 157 -10.53 1.77 -17.61
C LYS A 157 -9.80 0.71 -16.79
N ARG A 158 -9.43 1.06 -15.56
CA ARG A 158 -8.70 0.14 -14.66
C ARG A 158 -9.60 -0.96 -14.12
N GLN A 159 -10.91 -0.72 -14.00
CA GLN A 159 -11.87 -1.77 -13.68
C GLN A 159 -12.00 -2.76 -14.84
N ASP A 160 -12.12 -2.27 -16.06
CA ASP A 160 -12.22 -3.10 -17.27
C ASP A 160 -10.98 -3.98 -17.46
N ASP A 161 -9.78 -3.44 -17.20
CA ASP A 161 -8.51 -4.18 -17.26
C ASP A 161 -8.41 -5.33 -16.23
N SER A 162 -9.23 -5.29 -15.17
CA SER A 162 -9.08 -6.18 -14.01
C SER A 162 -10.01 -7.41 -14.03
N ASN A 163 -11.00 -7.45 -14.93
CA ASN A 163 -12.10 -8.45 -14.94
C ASN A 163 -12.86 -8.57 -13.59
N ILE A 164 -12.70 -7.61 -12.67
CA ILE A 164 -13.34 -7.62 -11.35
C ILE A 164 -14.57 -6.71 -11.38
N THR A 165 -15.72 -7.26 -11.02
CA THR A 165 -16.98 -6.50 -10.92
C THR A 165 -17.08 -5.80 -9.57
N GLY A 166 -17.62 -4.58 -9.52
CA GLY A 166 -18.01 -3.91 -8.26
C GLY A 166 -17.25 -2.64 -7.88
N GLY A 167 -16.84 -1.82 -8.85
CA GLY A 167 -16.30 -0.48 -8.61
C GLY A 167 -14.79 -0.46 -8.38
N TRP A 168 -14.22 0.75 -8.43
CA TRP A 168 -12.76 0.94 -8.40
C TRP A 168 -12.13 0.52 -7.06
N SER A 169 -12.79 0.79 -5.93
CA SER A 169 -12.27 0.39 -4.63
C SER A 169 -12.07 -1.12 -4.53
N ARG A 170 -13.04 -1.90 -5.01
CA ARG A 170 -12.96 -3.37 -5.05
C ARG A 170 -11.83 -3.85 -5.95
N VAL A 171 -11.60 -3.19 -7.08
CA VAL A 171 -10.48 -3.50 -7.99
C VAL A 171 -9.16 -3.29 -7.29
N VAL A 172 -8.93 -2.13 -6.65
CA VAL A 172 -7.67 -1.83 -5.95
C VAL A 172 -7.42 -2.81 -4.80
N LEU A 173 -8.45 -3.14 -4.01
CA LEU A 173 -8.32 -4.09 -2.92
C LEU A 173 -8.04 -5.52 -3.41
N ALA A 174 -8.69 -5.94 -4.49
CA ALA A 174 -8.43 -7.24 -5.11
C ALA A 174 -7.04 -7.31 -5.75
N SER A 175 -6.58 -6.25 -6.42
CA SER A 175 -5.21 -6.15 -6.94
C SER A 175 -4.18 -6.31 -5.83
N ARG A 176 -4.40 -5.65 -4.68
CA ARG A 176 -3.53 -5.80 -3.51
C ARG A 176 -3.51 -7.24 -2.99
N ALA A 177 -4.68 -7.85 -2.79
CA ALA A 177 -4.78 -9.24 -2.35
C ALA A 177 -4.08 -10.21 -3.32
N ASN A 178 -4.26 -10.02 -4.62
CA ASN A 178 -3.62 -10.82 -5.66
C ASN A 178 -2.10 -10.69 -5.65
N ALA A 179 -1.57 -9.48 -5.43
CA ALA A 179 -0.13 -9.29 -5.33
C ALA A 179 0.47 -9.96 -4.09
N ILE A 180 -0.21 -9.88 -2.94
CA ILE A 180 0.21 -10.55 -1.70
C ILE A 180 0.26 -12.07 -1.91
N LEU A 181 -0.75 -12.65 -2.57
CA LEU A 181 -0.77 -14.07 -2.94
C LEU A 181 0.32 -14.43 -3.96
N THR A 182 0.60 -13.53 -4.90
CA THR A 182 1.66 -13.70 -5.91
C THR A 182 3.04 -13.72 -5.25
N THR A 183 3.31 -12.78 -4.36
CA THR A 183 4.52 -12.74 -3.51
C THR A 183 4.71 -14.05 -2.75
N PHE A 184 3.65 -14.57 -2.12
CA PHE A 184 3.70 -15.86 -1.45
C PHE A 184 3.99 -17.03 -2.41
N SER A 185 3.36 -17.04 -3.59
CA SER A 185 3.58 -18.09 -4.60
C SER A 185 5.02 -18.11 -5.10
N ILE A 186 5.63 -16.94 -5.34
CA ILE A 186 7.03 -16.82 -5.77
C ILE A 186 7.96 -17.42 -4.71
N PHE A 187 7.78 -17.03 -3.45
CA PHE A 187 8.56 -17.57 -2.34
C PHE A 187 8.43 -19.09 -2.24
N ARG A 188 7.20 -19.61 -2.36
CA ARG A 188 6.93 -21.05 -2.34
C ARG A 188 7.70 -21.79 -3.43
N SER A 189 7.70 -21.29 -4.66
CA SER A 189 8.45 -21.88 -5.78
C SER A 189 9.95 -21.93 -5.48
N ALA A 190 10.52 -20.83 -5.00
CA ALA A 190 11.94 -20.78 -4.63
C ALA A 190 12.30 -21.75 -3.50
N THR A 191 11.41 -21.93 -2.51
CA THR A 191 11.64 -22.91 -1.43
C THR A 191 11.61 -24.35 -1.94
N HIS A 192 10.79 -24.64 -2.96
CA HIS A 192 10.73 -25.98 -3.54
C HIS A 192 12.02 -26.31 -4.32
N GLU A 193 12.51 -25.36 -5.11
CA GLU A 193 13.75 -25.51 -5.89
C GLU A 193 14.97 -25.70 -4.98
N GLN A 194 15.09 -24.91 -3.91
CA GLN A 194 16.26 -24.92 -3.03
C GLN A 194 16.35 -26.13 -2.08
N ASN A 195 15.26 -26.87 -1.91
CA ASN A 195 15.18 -28.02 -1.00
C ASN A 195 14.75 -29.30 -1.73
N ALA A 196 14.99 -29.38 -3.05
CA ALA A 196 14.50 -30.45 -3.92
C ALA A 196 15.17 -31.82 -3.67
N ASP A 197 16.30 -31.87 -2.97
CA ASP A 197 17.12 -33.08 -2.86
C ASP A 197 16.85 -33.94 -1.61
N ASP A 198 16.10 -33.43 -0.61
CA ASP A 198 15.79 -34.16 0.62
C ASP A 198 14.26 -34.37 0.79
N GLN A 199 13.82 -35.63 0.83
CA GLN A 199 12.42 -36.01 0.96
C GLN A 199 11.80 -35.54 2.28
N LYS A 200 12.57 -35.51 3.36
CA LYS A 200 12.11 -35.00 4.67
C LYS A 200 11.89 -33.49 4.61
N SER A 201 12.79 -32.77 3.94
CA SER A 201 12.66 -31.34 3.66
C SER A 201 11.46 -31.02 2.77
N LYS A 202 11.14 -31.86 1.77
CA LYS A 202 9.93 -31.69 0.93
C LYS A 202 8.63 -31.74 1.73
N SER A 203 8.48 -32.74 2.59
CA SER A 203 7.29 -32.88 3.44
C SER A 203 7.14 -31.70 4.39
N LEU A 204 8.21 -31.32 5.08
CA LEU A 204 8.21 -30.19 6.01
C LEU A 204 7.93 -28.85 5.32
N ASN A 205 8.46 -28.65 4.10
CA ASN A 205 8.14 -27.48 3.28
C ASN A 205 6.66 -27.44 2.89
N SER A 206 6.07 -28.57 2.52
CA SER A 206 4.64 -28.65 2.20
C SER A 206 3.76 -28.23 3.38
N GLU A 207 4.01 -28.80 4.57
CA GLU A 207 3.26 -28.49 5.80
C GLU A 207 3.37 -27.00 6.17
N ARG A 208 4.58 -26.45 6.10
CA ARG A 208 4.85 -25.04 6.39
C ARG A 208 4.16 -24.11 5.41
N ASN A 209 4.24 -24.43 4.11
CA ASN A 209 3.60 -23.63 3.08
C ASN A 209 2.07 -23.65 3.25
N GLU A 210 1.47 -24.79 3.57
CA GLU A 210 0.03 -24.86 3.79
C GLU A 210 -0.38 -24.15 5.09
N PHE A 211 0.42 -24.19 6.15
CA PHE A 211 0.18 -23.43 7.38
C PHE A 211 0.09 -21.93 7.11
N TRP A 212 1.06 -21.37 6.38
CA TRP A 212 1.03 -19.95 6.05
C TRP A 212 -0.07 -19.62 5.07
N ARG A 213 -0.30 -20.46 4.06
CA ARG A 213 -1.39 -20.28 3.10
C ARG A 213 -2.71 -19.99 3.79
N GLN A 214 -3.00 -20.62 4.93
CA GLN A 214 -4.22 -20.33 5.70
C GLN A 214 -4.32 -18.86 6.13
N TYR A 215 -3.23 -18.21 6.56
CA TYR A 215 -3.25 -16.78 6.86
C TYR A 215 -3.46 -15.92 5.62
N PHE A 216 -2.84 -16.27 4.50
CA PHE A 216 -2.94 -15.53 3.23
C PHE A 216 -4.36 -15.60 2.65
N ILE A 217 -4.95 -16.80 2.53
CA ILE A 217 -6.29 -16.97 1.92
C ILE A 217 -7.43 -16.43 2.81
N ASN A 218 -7.22 -16.38 4.13
CA ASN A 218 -8.18 -15.80 5.07
C ASN A 218 -8.00 -14.28 5.25
N GLY A 219 -7.17 -13.63 4.42
CA GLY A 219 -6.98 -12.17 4.44
C GLY A 219 -6.33 -11.65 5.72
N LYS A 220 -5.55 -12.47 6.43
CA LYS A 220 -4.87 -12.09 7.68
C LYS A 220 -3.49 -11.47 7.45
N VAL A 221 -3.05 -11.42 6.21
CA VAL A 221 -1.77 -10.85 5.79
C VAL A 221 -2.04 -9.56 5.00
N PRO A 222 -2.01 -8.38 5.65
CA PRO A 222 -2.24 -7.12 4.95
C PRO A 222 -1.05 -6.68 4.09
N TYR A 223 0.16 -7.20 4.35
CA TYR A 223 1.39 -6.87 3.61
C TYR A 223 2.33 -8.07 3.53
N ALA A 224 3.03 -8.20 2.40
CA ALA A 224 4.06 -9.20 2.20
C ALA A 224 5.16 -8.67 1.26
N TRP A 225 6.41 -8.98 1.59
CA TRP A 225 7.62 -8.59 0.88
C TRP A 225 8.53 -9.79 0.68
N LEU A 226 9.16 -9.86 -0.49
CA LEU A 226 10.31 -10.72 -0.71
C LEU A 226 11.56 -9.98 -0.27
N VAL A 227 12.40 -10.64 0.51
CA VAL A 227 13.66 -10.09 0.98
C VAL A 227 14.80 -10.84 0.29
N VAL A 228 15.70 -10.10 -0.35
CA VAL A 228 16.80 -10.68 -1.15
C VAL A 228 18.16 -10.06 -0.77
N PRO A 229 19.26 -10.83 -0.86
CA PRO A 229 20.60 -10.38 -0.45
C PRO A 229 21.26 -9.33 -1.37
N SER A 230 20.71 -9.08 -2.57
CA SER A 230 21.15 -8.02 -3.48
C SER A 230 20.06 -7.66 -4.48
N GLU A 231 20.14 -6.48 -5.11
CA GLU A 231 19.31 -6.09 -6.26
C GLU A 231 19.67 -6.94 -7.51
N GLY A 232 19.39 -8.24 -7.47
CA GLY A 232 19.49 -9.14 -8.61
C GLY A 232 18.24 -9.13 -9.47
N ASP A 233 18.19 -10.01 -10.48
CA ASP A 233 17.13 -10.16 -11.49
C ASP A 233 15.69 -10.43 -10.96
N VAL A 234 15.53 -10.50 -9.63
CA VAL A 234 14.26 -10.66 -8.91
C VAL A 234 13.59 -9.31 -8.63
N THR A 235 14.36 -8.23 -8.39
CA THR A 235 13.81 -6.88 -8.17
C THR A 235 13.19 -6.27 -9.43
N SER A 236 13.68 -6.65 -10.62
CA SER A 236 13.13 -6.21 -11.91
C SER A 236 11.82 -6.91 -12.28
N LYS A 237 11.58 -8.12 -11.76
CA LYS A 237 10.40 -8.95 -12.08
C LYS A 237 9.23 -8.74 -11.13
N TYR A 238 9.47 -8.25 -9.91
CA TYR A 238 8.45 -8.17 -8.87
C TYR A 238 8.51 -6.85 -8.10
N GLY A 239 7.36 -6.19 -7.93
CA GLY A 239 7.28 -4.87 -7.26
C GLY A 239 7.50 -4.90 -5.74
N ASN A 240 7.31 -6.05 -5.09
CA ASN A 240 7.34 -6.20 -3.63
C ASN A 240 8.64 -6.84 -3.13
N VAL A 241 9.78 -6.29 -3.56
CA VAL A 241 11.10 -6.81 -3.21
C VAL A 241 11.88 -5.78 -2.39
N ILE A 242 12.41 -6.23 -1.26
CA ILE A 242 13.30 -5.51 -0.38
C ILE A 242 14.69 -6.13 -0.48
N SER A 243 15.65 -5.35 -0.97
CA SER A 243 17.06 -5.75 -0.98
C SER A 243 17.73 -5.36 0.32
N ILE A 244 18.42 -6.31 0.97
CA ILE A 244 19.27 -6.07 2.14
C ILE A 244 20.65 -6.66 1.87
N ASN A 245 21.71 -5.90 2.16
CA ASN A 245 23.09 -6.31 1.88
C ASN A 245 23.64 -7.33 2.91
N GLU A 246 22.90 -7.62 3.99
CA GLU A 246 23.30 -8.40 5.17
C GLU A 246 22.03 -9.09 5.76
N PRO A 247 22.06 -10.22 6.50
CA PRO A 247 22.85 -11.44 6.46
C PRO A 247 21.97 -12.61 5.94
N LEU A 248 21.43 -12.49 4.72
CA LEU A 248 20.66 -13.59 4.10
C LEU A 248 21.58 -14.76 3.71
N GLU A 249 22.88 -14.50 3.49
CA GLU A 249 23.96 -15.41 3.08
C GLU A 249 23.71 -16.19 1.78
N LYS A 250 22.55 -16.86 1.63
CA LYS A 250 22.02 -17.49 0.40
C LYS A 250 20.49 -17.57 0.43
N GLY A 251 19.87 -17.41 -0.75
CA GLY A 251 18.42 -17.61 -0.94
C GLY A 251 17.60 -16.31 -0.83
N MET A 252 16.31 -16.47 -0.53
CA MET A 252 15.36 -15.37 -0.32
C MET A 252 14.64 -15.55 1.02
N ALA A 253 14.04 -14.49 1.54
CA ALA A 253 13.10 -14.60 2.65
C ALA A 253 11.75 -14.01 2.27
N LEU A 254 10.69 -14.52 2.89
CA LEU A 254 9.38 -13.91 2.89
C LEU A 254 9.23 -13.16 4.22
N CYS A 255 9.00 -11.87 4.15
CA CYS A 255 8.61 -11.06 5.29
C CYS A 255 7.15 -10.63 5.10
N PHE A 256 6.31 -10.75 6.12
CA PHE A 256 4.90 -10.40 6.00
C PHE A 256 4.32 -10.02 7.35
N GLN A 257 3.34 -9.11 7.33
CA GLN A 257 2.65 -8.67 8.53
C GLN A 257 1.50 -9.62 8.85
N VAL A 258 1.31 -9.93 10.13
CA VAL A 258 0.12 -10.62 10.65
C VAL A 258 -0.33 -9.96 11.94
N GLY A 259 -1.39 -9.14 11.86
CA GLY A 259 -1.80 -8.29 12.98
C GLY A 259 -0.69 -7.31 13.36
N ASP A 260 -0.33 -7.26 14.64
CA ASP A 260 0.70 -6.39 15.20
C ASP A 260 2.11 -7.02 15.15
N TYR A 261 2.28 -8.08 14.34
CA TYR A 261 3.53 -8.82 14.25
C TYR A 261 4.10 -8.79 12.84
N LEU A 262 5.43 -8.74 12.78
CA LEU A 262 6.18 -9.01 11.57
C LEU A 262 6.69 -10.45 11.62
N VAL A 263 6.40 -11.21 10.57
CA VAL A 263 6.80 -12.62 10.43
C VAL A 263 7.80 -12.72 9.30
N MET A 264 8.90 -13.43 9.55
CA MET A 264 9.92 -13.68 8.55
C MET A 264 10.26 -15.15 8.45
N GLU A 265 10.41 -15.60 7.21
CA GLU A 265 10.78 -16.96 6.89
C GLU A 265 11.83 -17.00 5.78
N LYS A 266 12.90 -17.76 5.99
CA LYS A 266 13.92 -17.99 4.96
C LYS A 266 13.51 -19.14 4.02
N SER A 267 13.91 -19.04 2.76
CA SER A 267 13.71 -20.09 1.76
C SER A 267 14.53 -21.33 2.08
N VAL A 268 15.70 -21.14 2.70
CA VAL A 268 16.49 -22.21 3.33
C VAL A 268 15.87 -22.58 4.68
N LEU A 269 15.62 -23.86 4.88
CA LEU A 269 14.92 -24.47 6.02
C LEU A 269 15.61 -24.23 7.37
N ASN A 270 15.48 -23.01 7.92
CA ASN A 270 16.14 -22.61 9.17
C ASN A 270 15.15 -22.22 10.29
N GLY A 271 13.89 -21.96 9.96
CA GLY A 271 12.85 -21.63 10.93
C GLY A 271 12.00 -20.41 10.59
N VAL A 272 11.11 -20.06 11.51
CA VAL A 272 10.31 -18.83 11.51
C VAL A 272 10.84 -17.87 12.57
N ILE A 273 10.85 -16.59 12.21
CA ILE A 273 11.13 -15.46 13.11
C ILE A 273 9.85 -14.63 13.24
N VAL A 274 9.47 -14.27 14.47
CA VAL A 274 8.37 -13.34 14.74
C VAL A 274 8.88 -12.22 15.63
N SER A 275 8.58 -10.97 15.27
CA SER A 275 8.80 -9.78 16.09
C SER A 275 7.53 -8.95 16.18
N ASP A 276 7.52 -7.98 17.09
CA ASP A 276 6.54 -6.91 17.04
C ASP A 276 6.70 -6.12 15.73
N LEU A 277 5.59 -5.59 15.23
CA LEU A 277 5.61 -4.59 14.17
C LEU A 277 6.32 -3.33 14.70
N PRO A 278 7.21 -2.70 13.93
CA PRO A 278 7.86 -1.46 14.32
C PRO A 278 6.81 -0.40 14.65
N LYS A 279 7.05 0.36 15.72
CA LYS A 279 6.19 1.49 16.09
C LYS A 279 6.86 2.78 15.63
N GLY A 280 6.18 3.53 14.77
CA GLY A 280 6.68 4.80 14.21
C GLY A 280 7.14 4.67 12.76
N SER A 281 7.89 5.66 12.30
CA SER A 281 8.44 5.74 10.93
C SER A 281 9.74 4.94 10.76
N GLU A 282 9.80 3.73 11.32
CA GLU A 282 10.98 2.88 11.18
C GLU A 282 10.91 2.12 9.87
N ASP A 283 11.90 2.35 9.00
CA ASP A 283 11.98 1.74 7.66
C ASP A 283 11.79 0.23 7.77
N ILE A 284 10.85 -0.32 7.00
CA ILE A 284 10.62 -1.76 6.93
C ILE A 284 11.92 -2.53 6.63
N LYS A 285 12.86 -1.93 5.88
CA LYS A 285 14.19 -2.51 5.67
C LYS A 285 14.99 -2.57 6.96
N GLN A 286 14.94 -1.52 7.76
CA GLN A 286 15.61 -1.46 9.05
C GLN A 286 14.95 -2.43 10.03
N ALA A 287 13.63 -2.47 10.11
CA ALA A 287 12.88 -3.46 10.89
C ALA A 287 13.26 -4.90 10.53
N ILE A 288 13.35 -5.21 9.24
CA ILE A 288 13.79 -6.53 8.77
C ILE A 288 15.22 -6.79 9.24
N LYS A 289 16.16 -5.85 9.10
CA LYS A 289 17.54 -6.00 9.62
C LYS A 289 17.57 -6.23 11.14
N THR A 290 16.74 -5.51 11.89
CA THR A 290 16.61 -5.65 13.34
C THR A 290 16.10 -7.05 13.70
N MET A 291 15.07 -7.56 13.01
CA MET A 291 14.58 -8.95 13.20
C MET A 291 15.67 -10.01 12.97
N TYR A 292 16.64 -9.74 12.09
CA TYR A 292 17.77 -10.64 11.84
C TYR A 292 18.77 -10.65 13.01
N ASN A 293 19.05 -9.47 13.56
CA ASN A 293 20.19 -9.23 14.45
C ASN A 293 19.81 -9.18 15.95
N GLU A 294 18.59 -8.78 16.27
CA GLU A 294 18.11 -8.52 17.63
C GLU A 294 17.05 -9.56 18.07
N SER A 295 17.00 -9.85 19.36
CA SER A 295 16.31 -11.01 19.95
C SER A 295 14.83 -11.08 19.55
N PRO A 296 14.42 -11.99 18.64
CA PRO A 296 13.04 -12.07 18.20
C PRO A 296 12.15 -12.65 19.31
N LEU A 297 10.86 -12.28 19.30
CA LEU A 297 9.86 -12.86 20.21
C LEU A 297 9.78 -14.38 20.04
N ILE A 298 9.93 -14.83 18.80
CA ILE A 298 9.96 -16.24 18.44
C ILE A 298 11.09 -16.49 17.46
N LYS A 299 11.92 -17.48 17.75
CA LYS A 299 12.82 -18.13 16.80
C LYS A 299 12.61 -19.64 16.91
N HIS A 300 11.87 -20.22 15.98
CA HIS A 300 11.58 -21.65 15.98
C HIS A 300 12.16 -22.32 14.74
N LYS A 301 12.94 -23.37 14.93
CA LYS A 301 13.28 -24.30 13.86
C LYS A 301 12.03 -25.08 13.46
N PHE A 302 11.85 -25.29 12.16
CA PHE A 302 10.75 -26.11 11.66
C PHE A 302 10.91 -27.56 12.11
N SER A 303 9.80 -28.20 12.47
CA SER A 303 9.74 -29.60 12.86
C SER A 303 8.37 -30.18 12.52
N GLY A 304 8.31 -31.47 12.15
CA GLY A 304 7.05 -32.16 11.83
C GLY A 304 6.14 -32.44 13.04
N HIS A 305 6.57 -32.14 14.27
CA HIS A 305 5.80 -32.43 15.49
C HIS A 305 4.65 -31.44 15.76
N GLY A 306 4.52 -30.36 14.98
CA GLY A 306 3.44 -29.40 15.14
C GLY A 306 3.67 -28.27 16.16
N TYR A 307 4.74 -28.34 16.95
CA TYR A 307 4.96 -27.42 18.09
C TYR A 307 5.18 -25.97 17.64
N TRP A 308 5.93 -25.76 16.54
CA TRP A 308 6.15 -24.42 16.02
C TRP A 308 4.85 -23.81 15.49
N GLN A 309 3.99 -24.57 14.80
CA GLN A 309 2.69 -24.10 14.33
C GLN A 309 1.80 -23.67 15.50
N TYR A 310 1.75 -24.48 16.56
CA TYR A 310 0.98 -24.16 17.76
C TYR A 310 1.48 -22.89 18.46
N ARG A 311 2.79 -22.79 18.69
CA ARG A 311 3.39 -21.60 19.33
C ARG A 311 3.16 -20.35 18.50
N THR A 312 3.50 -20.40 17.21
CA THR A 312 3.34 -19.26 16.31
C THR A 312 1.89 -18.83 16.21
N SER A 313 0.95 -19.76 15.98
CA SER A 313 -0.47 -19.41 15.91
C SER A 313 -1.04 -18.88 17.22
N SER A 314 -0.57 -19.36 18.37
CA SER A 314 -0.99 -18.82 19.68
C SER A 314 -0.58 -17.36 19.88
N TYR A 315 0.59 -16.96 19.38
CA TYR A 315 1.02 -15.55 19.38
C TYR A 315 0.19 -14.72 18.40
N LEU A 316 0.07 -15.18 17.15
CA LEU A 316 -0.66 -14.45 16.10
C LEU A 316 -2.16 -14.33 16.39
N LYS A 317 -2.76 -15.30 17.11
CA LYS A 317 -4.17 -15.27 17.52
C LYS A 317 -4.49 -14.07 18.41
N LYS A 318 -3.54 -13.55 19.19
CA LYS A 318 -3.76 -12.39 20.07
C LYS A 318 -4.16 -11.15 19.28
N SER A 319 -3.56 -10.94 18.13
CA SER A 319 -3.82 -9.77 17.28
C SER A 319 -4.87 -10.06 16.18
N THR A 320 -4.94 -11.29 15.68
CA THR A 320 -5.80 -11.61 14.52
C THR A 320 -7.13 -12.30 14.84
N GLN A 321 -7.28 -12.80 16.08
CA GLN A 321 -8.35 -13.71 16.50
C GLN A 321 -8.49 -14.96 15.61
N PHE A 322 -7.44 -15.29 14.85
CA PHE A 322 -7.43 -16.37 13.88
C PHE A 322 -6.32 -17.37 14.21
N MET A 323 -6.62 -18.65 13.99
CA MET A 323 -5.67 -19.75 14.16
C MET A 323 -6.05 -20.87 13.18
N PRO A 324 -5.15 -21.29 12.29
CA PRO A 324 -5.39 -22.45 11.41
C PRO A 324 -5.67 -23.71 12.22
N ARG A 325 -6.62 -24.52 11.77
CA ARG A 325 -6.88 -25.86 12.34
C ARG A 325 -5.81 -26.82 11.84
N ARG A 326 -5.38 -27.76 12.68
CA ARG A 326 -4.35 -28.75 12.34
C ARG A 326 -4.64 -29.51 11.04
N SER A 327 -5.91 -29.85 10.79
CA SER A 327 -6.38 -30.53 9.58
C SER A 327 -6.26 -29.71 8.29
N GLU A 328 -6.05 -28.39 8.40
CA GLU A 328 -5.93 -27.51 7.24
C GLU A 328 -4.52 -27.51 6.67
N TYR A 329 -3.50 -27.85 7.47
CA TYR A 329 -2.09 -27.72 7.09
C TYR A 329 -1.21 -28.95 7.34
N LEU A 330 -1.70 -29.97 8.04
CA LEU A 330 -1.06 -31.29 8.08
C LEU A 330 -1.93 -32.26 7.28
N LYS A 331 -1.41 -32.69 6.13
CA LYS A 331 -2.03 -33.70 5.26
C LYS A 331 -1.14 -34.91 5.12
#